data_AF-A0A447TYC8-F1
#
_entry.id   AF-A0A447TYC8-F1
#
_cell.length_a   1.000
_cell.length_b   1.000
_cell.length_c   1.000
_cell.angle_alpha   90.00
_cell.angle_beta   90.00
_cell.angle_gamma   90.00
#
_symmetry.space_group_name_H-M   'P 1'
#
loop_
_entity.id
_entity.type
_entity.pdbx_description
1 polymer ?
#
loop_
_entity_poly.entity_id
_entity_poly.type
_entity_poly.pdbx_seq_one_letter_code
_entity_poly.pdbx_strand_id
1 'polypeptide(L)'
;MTGDPATITAFLQTIQDAQAITLKNGVQTLSLAGLKAALLFIDAQQKRVGSETAWIEKGNEPPLSVPPAPALKGIAVINPTPVPLSEEERDDLLDYASMAGKRHSLFA
;
A
#
# COMPACT_ATOMS: atom_id res chain seq x y z
N MET A 1 -5.12 6.76 -22.62
CA MET A 1 -4.93 7.68 -21.47
C MET A 1 -3.44 7.91 -21.34
N THR A 2 -2.97 9.16 -21.22
CA THR A 2 -1.53 9.41 -21.04
C THR A 2 -1.21 9.27 -19.55
N GLY A 3 -0.18 8.48 -19.22
CA GLY A 3 0.36 8.35 -17.86
C GLY A 3 1.69 9.08 -17.70
N ASP A 4 2.05 9.92 -18.68
CA ASP A 4 3.32 10.64 -18.71
C ASP A 4 3.30 11.81 -17.71
N PRO A 5 4.16 11.80 -16.66
CA PRO A 5 4.18 12.84 -15.64
C PRO A 5 4.53 14.24 -16.19
N ALA A 6 5.35 14.32 -17.24
CA ALA A 6 5.74 15.59 -17.85
C ALA A 6 4.53 16.25 -18.53
N THR A 7 3.78 15.48 -19.31
CA THR A 7 2.53 15.95 -19.95
C THR A 7 1.51 16.41 -18.92
N ILE A 8 1.33 15.68 -17.82
CA ILE A 8 0.39 16.07 -16.75
C ILE A 8 0.83 17.37 -16.09
N THR A 9 2.12 17.50 -15.79
CA THR A 9 2.68 18.71 -15.15
C THR A 9 2.50 19.93 -16.04
N ALA A 10 2.84 19.83 -17.32
CA ALA A 10 2.67 20.91 -18.29
C ALA A 10 1.19 21.30 -18.45
N PHE A 11 0.29 20.33 -18.46
CA PHE A 11 -1.14 20.59 -18.50
C PHE A 11 -1.61 21.34 -17.25
N LEU A 12 -1.25 20.89 -16.04
CA LEU A 12 -1.61 21.55 -14.78
C LEU A 12 -1.11 22.99 -14.73
N GLN A 13 0.13 23.23 -15.15
CA GLN A 13 0.71 24.58 -15.26
C GLN A 13 -0.06 25.48 -16.23
N THR A 14 -0.59 24.91 -17.31
CA THR A 14 -1.38 25.65 -18.29
C THR A 14 -2.74 26.05 -17.73
N ILE A 15 -3.40 25.16 -16.97
CA ILE A 15 -4.79 25.37 -16.53
C ILE A 15 -4.91 26.06 -15.16
N GLN A 16 -3.90 26.01 -14.31
CA GLN A 16 -3.99 26.53 -12.93
C GLN A 16 -4.33 28.03 -12.85
N ASP A 17 -3.89 28.83 -13.82
CA ASP A 17 -4.15 30.27 -13.90
C ASP A 17 -5.14 30.61 -15.04
N ALA A 18 -5.65 29.60 -15.74
CA ALA A 18 -6.65 29.77 -16.77
C ALA A 18 -8.04 29.98 -16.16
N GLN A 19 -8.90 30.71 -16.88
CA GLN A 19 -10.27 31.00 -16.43
C GLN A 19 -11.28 29.96 -16.92
N ALA A 20 -11.01 29.34 -18.07
CA ALA A 20 -11.89 28.36 -18.67
C ALA A 20 -11.12 27.40 -19.58
N ILE A 21 -11.71 26.23 -19.86
CA ILE A 21 -11.25 25.30 -20.88
C ILE A 21 -12.39 25.00 -21.86
N THR A 22 -12.06 24.92 -23.15
CA THR A 22 -13.00 24.59 -24.21
C THR A 22 -12.77 23.16 -24.67
N LEU A 23 -13.83 22.37 -24.73
CA LEU A 23 -13.73 20.99 -25.22
C LEU A 23 -13.52 20.97 -26.74
N LYS A 24 -12.81 19.95 -27.23
CA LYS A 24 -12.66 19.72 -28.67
C LYS A 24 -14.06 19.63 -29.31
N ASN A 25 -14.28 20.35 -30.42
CA ASN A 25 -15.57 20.56 -31.10
C ASN A 25 -16.50 21.63 -30.48
N GLY A 26 -16.01 22.41 -29.50
CA GLY A 26 -16.32 23.84 -29.39
C GLY A 26 -17.68 24.26 -28.82
N VAL A 27 -18.53 23.34 -28.35
CA VAL A 27 -19.86 23.73 -27.84
C VAL A 27 -19.85 24.00 -26.32
N GLN A 28 -18.88 23.46 -25.59
CA GLN A 28 -18.86 23.52 -24.12
C GLN A 28 -17.59 24.17 -23.60
N THR A 29 -17.80 25.25 -22.84
CA THR A 29 -16.77 25.97 -22.09
C THR A 29 -16.98 25.68 -20.61
N LEU A 30 -15.96 25.15 -19.94
CA LEU A 30 -15.98 24.84 -18.52
C LEU A 30 -15.22 25.92 -17.77
N SER A 31 -15.84 26.50 -16.74
CA SER A 31 -15.15 27.45 -15.84
C SER A 31 -14.10 26.72 -15.00
N LEU A 32 -12.95 27.36 -14.82
CA LEU A 32 -11.87 26.92 -13.94
C LEU A 32 -11.76 27.78 -12.68
N ALA A 33 -12.81 28.57 -12.37
CA ALA A 33 -12.86 29.35 -11.14
C ALA A 33 -12.67 28.45 -9.92
N GLY A 34 -11.66 28.77 -9.10
CA GLY A 34 -11.31 27.99 -7.92
C GLY A 34 -10.43 26.76 -8.17
N LEU A 35 -10.03 26.47 -9.41
CA LEU A 35 -9.16 25.31 -9.71
C LEU A 35 -7.85 25.38 -8.92
N LYS A 36 -7.16 26.53 -8.93
CA LYS A 36 -5.92 26.72 -8.19
C LYS A 36 -6.08 26.47 -6.69
N ALA A 37 -7.17 26.96 -6.11
CA ALA A 37 -7.49 26.76 -4.70
C ALA A 37 -7.80 25.29 -4.40
N ALA A 38 -8.51 24.59 -5.29
CA ALA A 38 -8.78 23.16 -5.17
C ALA A 38 -7.49 22.33 -5.26
N LEU A 39 -6.59 22.65 -6.20
CA LEU A 39 -5.28 21.99 -6.31
C LEU A 39 -4.41 22.25 -5.07
N LEU A 40 -4.41 23.48 -4.54
CA LEU A 40 -3.72 23.81 -3.28
C LEU A 40 -4.32 23.06 -2.08
N PHE A 41 -5.65 22.92 -2.03
CA PHE A 41 -6.32 22.12 -0.99
C PHE A 41 -5.91 20.65 -1.06
N ILE A 42 -5.80 20.07 -2.26
CA ILE A 42 -5.31 18.70 -2.44
C ILE A 42 -3.86 18.59 -1.99
N ASP A 43 -2.99 19.53 -2.38
CA ASP A 43 -1.60 19.57 -1.94
C ASP A 43 -1.52 19.62 -0.40
N ALA A 44 -2.35 20.43 0.26
CA ALA A 44 -2.39 20.53 1.72
C ALA A 44 -2.86 19.23 2.38
N GLN A 45 -3.94 18.63 1.87
CA GLN A 45 -4.50 17.37 2.38
C GLN A 45 -3.52 16.19 2.22
N GLN A 46 -2.72 16.21 1.15
CA GLN A 46 -1.68 15.20 0.88
C GLN A 46 -0.34 15.54 1.53
N LYS A 47 -0.23 16.66 2.25
CA LYS A 47 1.02 17.17 2.85
C LYS A 47 2.16 17.34 1.84
N ARG A 48 1.81 17.84 0.65
CA ARG A 48 2.74 18.08 -0.47
C ARG A 48 3.13 19.55 -0.62
N VAL A 49 2.45 20.48 0.04
CA VAL A 49 2.83 21.91 0.05
C VAL A 49 4.28 22.05 0.52
N GLY A 50 5.11 22.78 -0.24
CA GLY A 50 6.53 22.95 0.07
C GLY A 50 7.44 21.79 -0.38
N SER A 51 6.86 20.68 -0.87
CA SER A 51 7.63 19.58 -1.45
C SER A 51 7.93 19.79 -2.94
N GLU A 52 8.92 19.05 -3.44
CA GLU A 52 9.25 19.00 -4.87
C GLU A 52 8.06 18.54 -5.72
N THR A 53 7.17 17.75 -5.11
CA THR A 53 6.01 17.20 -5.80
C THR A 53 4.80 18.12 -5.80
N ALA A 54 4.76 19.22 -5.03
CA ALA A 54 3.56 20.06 -4.95
C ALA A 54 3.10 20.51 -6.36
N TRP A 55 1.79 20.62 -6.57
CA TRP A 55 1.28 21.14 -7.84
C TRP A 55 1.34 22.67 -7.86
N ILE A 56 0.97 23.36 -6.77
CA ILE A 56 0.91 24.83 -6.71
C ILE A 56 2.13 25.43 -6.01
N GLU A 57 2.34 25.10 -4.73
CA GLU A 57 3.41 25.67 -3.90
C GLU A 57 4.59 24.71 -3.81
N LYS A 58 5.34 24.57 -4.92
CA LYS A 58 6.55 23.73 -4.95
C LYS A 58 7.63 24.29 -4.05
N GLY A 59 8.30 23.41 -3.33
CA GLY A 59 9.53 23.71 -2.61
C GLY A 59 10.55 22.58 -2.79
N ASN A 60 11.52 22.53 -1.88
CA ASN A 60 12.66 21.61 -1.95
C ASN A 60 12.54 20.46 -0.95
N GLU A 61 11.39 20.29 -0.28
CA GLU A 61 11.20 19.15 0.61
C GLU A 61 11.12 17.87 -0.22
N PRO A 62 11.91 16.83 0.13
CA PRO A 62 11.92 15.58 -0.62
C PRO A 62 10.53 14.93 -0.69
N PRO A 63 10.16 14.28 -1.80
CA PRO A 63 8.83 13.69 -2.05
C PRO A 63 8.27 12.73 -0.99
N LEU A 64 9.10 12.24 -0.08
CA LEU A 64 8.77 11.23 0.92
C LEU A 64 9.73 11.38 2.11
N SER A 65 9.61 12.45 2.91
CA SER A 65 10.08 12.41 4.31
C SER A 65 9.17 11.45 5.10
N VAL A 66 9.20 10.18 4.73
CA VAL A 66 8.64 9.08 5.49
C VAL A 66 9.63 8.85 6.63
N PRO A 67 9.22 9.07 7.91
CA PRO A 67 10.05 8.65 9.02
C PRO A 67 10.38 7.16 8.83
N PRO A 68 11.65 6.74 9.02
CA PRO A 68 12.00 5.33 8.94
C PRO A 68 10.98 4.49 9.71
N ALA A 69 10.48 3.41 9.11
CA ALA A 69 9.48 2.57 9.75
C ALA A 69 9.95 2.23 11.17
N PRO A 70 9.10 2.41 12.21
CA PRO A 70 9.48 2.11 13.57
C PRO A 70 10.07 0.71 13.66
N ALA A 71 11.20 0.56 14.35
CA ALA A 71 11.82 -0.74 14.54
C ALA A 71 10.78 -1.71 15.12
N LEU A 72 10.64 -2.89 14.48
CA LEU A 72 9.77 -3.94 14.98
C LEU A 72 10.17 -4.26 16.42
N LYS A 73 9.19 -4.36 17.32
CA LYS A 73 9.42 -4.89 18.66
C LYS A 73 9.93 -6.32 18.49
N GLY A 74 11.22 -6.55 18.78
CA GLY A 74 11.77 -7.89 18.80
C GLY A 74 11.09 -8.69 19.89
N ILE A 75 10.25 -9.65 19.51
CA ILE A 75 9.89 -10.75 20.40
C ILE A 75 11.07 -11.72 20.42
N ALA A 76 11.45 -12.20 21.60
CA ALA A 76 12.44 -13.27 21.70
C ALA A 76 11.90 -14.46 20.90
N VAL A 77 12.63 -14.89 19.86
CA VAL A 77 12.36 -16.16 19.19
C VAL A 77 12.74 -17.24 20.18
N ILE A 78 11.76 -17.69 20.97
CA ILE A 78 11.86 -18.94 21.70
C ILE A 78 11.82 -20.05 20.65
N ASN A 79 13.01 -20.56 20.29
CA ASN A 79 13.13 -21.82 19.57
C ASN A 79 13.33 -22.91 20.65
N PRO A 80 12.27 -23.47 21.25
CA PRO A 80 12.45 -24.61 22.13
C PRO A 80 13.07 -25.72 21.29
N THR A 81 14.24 -26.21 21.69
CA THR A 81 14.79 -27.44 21.14
C THR A 81 13.70 -28.52 21.26
N PRO A 82 13.25 -29.14 20.17
CA PRO A 82 12.26 -30.22 20.24
C PRO A 82 12.80 -31.30 21.17
N VAL A 83 12.04 -31.65 22.21
CA VAL A 83 12.36 -32.79 23.06
C VAL A 83 12.01 -34.05 22.26
N PRO A 84 12.96 -34.99 22.08
CA PRO A 84 12.63 -36.26 21.43
C PRO A 84 11.61 -37.02 22.27
N LEU A 85 10.73 -37.78 21.60
CA LEU A 85 9.75 -38.63 22.28
C LEU A 85 10.46 -39.65 23.19
N SER A 86 9.88 -39.93 24.36
CA SER A 86 10.32 -41.03 25.20
C SER A 86 10.03 -42.38 24.53
N GLU A 87 10.62 -43.46 25.05
CA GLU A 87 10.36 -44.80 24.50
C GLU A 87 8.88 -45.18 24.65
N GLU A 88 8.27 -44.82 25.78
CA GLU A 88 6.86 -45.05 26.06
C GLU A 88 5.96 -44.29 25.07
N GLU A 89 6.25 -43.01 24.78
CA GLU A 89 5.46 -42.22 23.83
C GLU A 89 5.55 -42.78 22.39
N ARG A 90 6.70 -43.36 22.02
CA ARG A 90 6.82 -44.03 20.72
C ARG A 90 6.00 -45.31 20.68
N ASP A 91 6.04 -46.11 21.75
CA ASP A 91 5.31 -47.38 21.82
C ASP A 91 3.80 -47.13 21.79
N ASP A 92 3.32 -46.11 22.52
CA ASP A 92 1.91 -45.68 22.49
C ASP A 92 1.47 -45.25 21.08
N LEU A 93 2.33 -44.57 20.31
CA LEU A 93 2.04 -44.19 18.92
C LEU A 93 1.97 -45.40 17.99
N LEU A 94 2.85 -46.40 18.18
CA LEU A 94 2.84 -47.64 17.41
C LEU A 94 1.57 -48.46 17.72
N ASP A 95 1.19 -48.53 18.99
CA ASP A 95 -0.04 -49.19 19.43
C ASP A 95 -1.29 -48.48 18.88
N TYR A 96 -1.32 -47.16 18.93
CA TYR A 96 -2.41 -46.37 18.32
C TYR A 96 -2.53 -46.62 16.81
N ALA A 97 -1.41 -46.63 16.08
CA ALA A 97 -1.39 -46.91 14.64
C ALA A 97 -1.87 -48.34 14.32
N SER A 98 -1.46 -49.32 15.12
CA SER A 98 -1.92 -50.72 15.02
C SER A 98 -3.44 -50.84 15.25
N MET A 99 -3.97 -50.16 16.26
CA MET A 99 -5.40 -50.10 16.54
C MET A 99 -6.18 -49.40 15.43
N ALA A 100 -5.69 -48.28 14.91
CA ALA A 100 -6.32 -47.55 13.80
C ALA A 100 -6.34 -48.38 12.51
N GLY A 101 -5.25 -49.11 12.22
CA GLY A 101 -5.18 -50.06 11.11
C GLY A 101 -6.18 -51.21 11.24
N LYS A 102 -6.36 -51.77 12.45
CA LYS A 102 -7.37 -52.80 12.70
C LYS A 102 -8.81 -52.30 12.60
N ARG A 103 -9.09 -51.03 12.91
CA ARG A 103 -10.44 -50.48 12.74
C ARG A 103 -10.87 -50.39 11.27
N HIS A 104 -9.93 -50.40 10.32
CA HIS A 104 -10.25 -50.42 8.89
C HIS A 104 -10.55 -51.83 8.35
N SER A 105 -10.20 -52.91 9.08
CA SER A 105 -10.44 -54.29 8.64
C SER A 105 -11.66 -54.96 9.28
N LEU A 106 -12.47 -54.24 10.06
CA LEU A 106 -13.73 -54.75 10.64
C LEU A 106 -15.00 -54.26 9.91
N PHE A 107 -14.86 -53.56 8.77
CA PHE A 107 -15.99 -53.11 7.94
C PHE A 107 -15.84 -53.49 6.45
N ALA A 108 -15.08 -54.55 6.15
CA ALA A 108 -15.00 -55.16 4.81
C ALA A 108 -15.58 -56.57 4.83
#